data_AF-A0AA97HTM0-F1
#
_entry.id   AF-A0AA97HTM0-F1
#
_cell.length_a   1.000
_cell.length_b   1.000
_cell.length_c   1.000
_cell.angle_alpha   90.00
_cell.angle_beta   90.00
_cell.angle_gamma   90.00
#
_symmetry.space_group_name_H-M   'P 1'
#
loop_
_entity.id
_entity.type
_entity.pdbx_description
1 polymer ?
#
loop_
_entity_poly.entity_id
_entity_poly.type
_entity_poly.pdbx_seq_one_letter_code
_entity_poly.pdbx_strand_id
1 'polypeptide(L)'
;MNNLISAQEAFNAMLSGKNVMCRAIGEMLDFNDIDQFPATIFAKAGYEFCIKIEMISVAGIEFTKPLTLDEYQEGQEVFIVNTYGPSIYVVNFKTSALVEAINSGFVQRDAENAKLQLKALSKILGCELDNDLSVVRLGEEPKEPKKRTSRKKTEGPKSEITIVEQGPIDVVEDSLSEKITEEPKLTVVQGTIDDLYASFEYQIQQATTPEALVKIRSVFSANGTLSDKEHNDLNACFSEKLAELDPEQHTPKNDSGELSVVELRKLQQEAENMIYQERLNDLVARAKEANSPAEANALVKYTTAWTEEQRKPLMKAINARLIELDELNKVESEPPSLMVQIKNAADLTELDALEIDVASRHPDIQPKLMACVIKRRKELESMS
;
A
#
# COMPACT_ATOMS: atom_id res chain seq x y z
N MET A 1 -12.63 -28.37 -0.79
CA MET A 1 -12.24 -28.04 0.60
C MET A 1 -13.50 -28.06 1.44
N ASN A 2 -13.62 -28.98 2.39
CA ASN A 2 -14.83 -29.06 3.22
C ASN A 2 -14.45 -28.58 4.62
N ASN A 3 -14.61 -27.27 4.86
CA ASN A 3 -14.70 -26.75 6.22
C ASN A 3 -16.00 -27.27 6.81
N LEU A 4 -15.90 -28.41 7.50
CA LEU A 4 -17.00 -29.00 8.23
C LEU A 4 -17.38 -28.08 9.38
N ILE A 5 -18.68 -27.84 9.52
CA ILE A 5 -19.25 -27.03 10.59
C ILE A 5 -20.18 -27.90 11.45
N SER A 6 -20.37 -27.49 12.69
CA SER A 6 -21.33 -28.13 13.60
C SER A 6 -22.77 -27.93 13.12
N ALA A 7 -23.68 -28.78 13.59
CA ALA A 7 -25.11 -28.61 13.31
C ALA A 7 -25.66 -27.25 13.77
N GLN A 8 -25.14 -26.72 14.88
CA GLN A 8 -25.54 -25.41 15.41
C GLN A 8 -25.03 -24.26 14.53
N GLU A 9 -23.79 -24.32 14.08
CA GLU A 9 -23.22 -23.34 13.13
C GLU A 9 -23.92 -23.41 11.77
N ALA A 10 -24.26 -24.62 11.30
CA ALA A 10 -25.03 -24.82 10.08
C ALA A 10 -26.41 -24.17 10.17
N PHE A 11 -27.10 -24.36 11.29
CA PHE A 11 -28.40 -23.71 11.52
C PHE A 11 -28.27 -22.18 11.57
N ASN A 12 -27.27 -21.66 12.29
CA ASN A 12 -27.00 -20.22 12.36
C ASN A 12 -26.64 -19.63 10.98
N ALA A 13 -25.81 -20.32 10.20
CA ALA A 13 -25.45 -19.91 8.85
C ALA A 13 -26.68 -19.81 7.95
N MET A 14 -27.63 -20.74 8.09
CA MET A 14 -28.90 -20.71 7.35
C MET A 14 -29.77 -19.52 7.78
N LEU A 15 -29.84 -19.20 9.07
CA LEU A 15 -30.53 -18.01 9.56
C LEU A 15 -29.89 -16.70 9.05
N SER A 16 -28.57 -16.69 8.86
CA SER A 16 -27.84 -15.60 8.21
C SER A 16 -27.94 -15.59 6.68
N GLY A 17 -28.79 -16.43 6.08
CA GLY A 17 -29.03 -16.49 4.64
C GLY A 17 -27.92 -17.18 3.84
N LYS A 18 -27.00 -17.91 4.48
CA LYS A 18 -25.97 -18.70 3.79
C LYS A 18 -26.52 -20.05 3.35
N ASN A 19 -26.07 -20.53 2.20
CA ASN A 19 -26.43 -21.84 1.69
C ASN A 19 -25.61 -22.93 2.42
N VAL A 20 -26.29 -23.90 3.01
CA VAL A 20 -25.67 -25.02 3.73
C VAL A 20 -25.88 -26.29 2.92
N MET A 21 -24.85 -27.14 2.86
CA MET A 21 -24.96 -28.49 2.32
C MET A 21 -24.77 -29.52 3.43
N CYS A 22 -25.33 -30.70 3.22
CA CYS A 22 -25.28 -31.80 4.18
C CYS A 22 -24.91 -33.12 3.50
N ARG A 23 -24.26 -34.02 4.25
CA ARG A 23 -24.09 -35.43 3.89
C ARG A 23 -24.21 -36.32 5.12
N ALA A 24 -24.54 -37.60 4.93
CA ALA A 24 -24.47 -38.60 5.99
C ALA A 24 -23.02 -39.05 6.24
N ILE A 25 -22.66 -39.25 7.50
CA ILE A 25 -21.32 -39.70 7.90
C ILE A 25 -21.08 -41.13 7.39
N GLY A 26 -19.96 -41.34 6.70
CA GLY A 26 -19.53 -42.65 6.21
C GLY A 26 -20.07 -43.03 4.83
N GLU A 27 -20.94 -42.21 4.24
CA GLU A 27 -21.25 -42.32 2.82
C GLU A 27 -20.15 -41.63 2.00
N MET A 28 -19.67 -42.29 0.95
CA MET A 28 -18.69 -41.72 0.00
C MET A 28 -19.34 -40.68 -0.95
N LEU A 29 -20.56 -40.24 -0.62
CA LEU A 29 -21.35 -39.31 -1.40
C LEU A 29 -20.90 -37.86 -1.15
N ASP A 30 -21.04 -37.06 -2.20
CA ASP A 30 -20.79 -35.62 -2.16
C ASP A 30 -21.84 -34.91 -1.29
N PHE A 31 -21.51 -33.67 -0.91
CA PHE A 31 -22.42 -32.79 -0.18
C PHE A 31 -23.60 -32.40 -1.06
N ASN A 32 -24.83 -32.62 -0.56
CA ASN A 32 -26.06 -32.25 -1.25
C ASN A 32 -26.72 -31.03 -0.59
N ASP A 33 -27.56 -30.33 -1.35
CA ASP A 33 -28.33 -29.20 -0.82
C ASP A 33 -29.20 -29.65 0.36
N ILE A 34 -29.24 -28.82 1.41
CA ILE A 34 -29.87 -29.18 2.68
C ILE A 34 -31.38 -29.43 2.56
N ASP A 35 -32.03 -28.88 1.53
CA ASP A 35 -33.45 -29.06 1.22
C ASP A 35 -33.80 -30.53 0.87
N GLN A 36 -32.81 -31.35 0.52
CA GLN A 36 -33.00 -32.78 0.26
C GLN A 36 -33.11 -33.62 1.55
N PHE A 37 -32.87 -33.01 2.72
CA PHE A 37 -32.81 -33.70 4.00
C PHE A 37 -33.90 -33.21 4.97
N PRO A 38 -34.42 -34.06 5.86
CA PRO A 38 -35.39 -33.64 6.86
C PRO A 38 -34.74 -32.78 7.94
N ALA A 39 -35.45 -31.77 8.48
CA ALA A 39 -34.94 -30.88 9.54
C ALA A 39 -34.41 -31.59 10.80
N THR A 40 -34.79 -32.86 11.01
CA THR A 40 -34.26 -33.69 12.11
C THR A 40 -32.74 -33.93 12.06
N ILE A 41 -32.07 -33.70 10.92
CA ILE A 41 -30.62 -33.87 10.78
C ILE A 41 -29.82 -33.01 11.77
N PHE A 42 -30.32 -31.82 12.15
CA PHE A 42 -29.64 -30.94 13.09
C PHE A 42 -29.56 -31.49 14.52
N ALA A 43 -30.44 -32.44 14.85
CA ALA A 43 -30.51 -33.07 16.18
C ALA A 43 -29.91 -34.49 16.20
N LYS A 44 -29.52 -35.05 15.05
CA LYS A 44 -29.01 -36.41 14.94
C LYS A 44 -27.49 -36.44 14.82
N ALA A 45 -26.85 -37.30 15.61
CA ALA A 45 -25.49 -37.73 15.33
C ALA A 45 -25.49 -38.58 14.06
N GLY A 46 -24.59 -38.30 13.10
CA GLY A 46 -24.54 -39.02 11.82
C GLY A 46 -24.59 -38.15 10.57
N TYR A 47 -24.59 -36.82 10.70
CA TYR A 47 -24.57 -35.89 9.56
C TYR A 47 -23.43 -34.89 9.68
N GLU A 48 -22.86 -34.55 8.53
CA GLU A 48 -21.84 -33.53 8.37
C GLU A 48 -22.40 -32.36 7.57
N PHE A 49 -22.01 -31.14 7.93
CA PHE A 49 -22.48 -29.91 7.31
C PHE A 49 -21.30 -29.09 6.81
N CYS A 50 -21.49 -28.36 5.72
CA CYS A 50 -20.54 -27.33 5.29
C CYS A 50 -21.28 -26.16 4.63
N ILE A 51 -20.67 -24.98 4.62
CA ILE A 51 -21.20 -23.81 3.91
C ILE A 51 -20.90 -23.96 2.42
N LYS A 52 -21.92 -23.84 1.57
CA LYS A 52 -21.78 -23.76 0.11
C LYS A 52 -21.22 -22.39 -0.25
N ILE A 53 -20.04 -22.38 -0.84
CA ILE A 53 -19.45 -21.16 -1.37
C ILE A 53 -20.12 -20.87 -2.72
N GLU A 54 -20.73 -19.70 -2.86
CA GLU A 54 -21.36 -19.25 -4.10
C GLU A 54 -20.32 -19.13 -5.22
N MET A 55 -20.67 -19.51 -6.44
CA MET A 55 -19.81 -19.37 -7.63
C MET A 55 -20.21 -18.11 -8.41
N ILE A 56 -19.23 -17.46 -9.04
CA ILE A 56 -19.44 -16.32 -9.94
C ILE A 56 -18.80 -16.61 -11.30
N SER A 57 -19.45 -16.17 -12.38
CA SER A 57 -18.93 -16.28 -13.74
C SER A 57 -18.50 -14.91 -14.25
N VAL A 58 -17.23 -14.78 -14.64
CA VAL A 58 -16.62 -13.53 -15.11
C VAL A 58 -15.79 -13.85 -16.36
N ALA A 59 -16.06 -13.15 -17.47
CA ALA A 59 -15.45 -13.41 -18.79
C ALA A 59 -15.52 -14.89 -19.27
N GLY A 60 -16.58 -15.60 -18.86
CA GLY A 60 -16.79 -17.03 -19.17
C GLY A 60 -15.90 -17.98 -18.37
N ILE A 61 -15.29 -17.49 -17.28
CA ILE A 61 -14.53 -18.29 -16.31
C ILE A 61 -15.32 -18.30 -15.01
N GLU A 62 -15.58 -19.48 -14.48
CA GLU A 62 -16.29 -19.67 -13.21
C GLU A 62 -15.29 -19.88 -12.07
N PHE A 63 -15.50 -19.21 -10.94
CA PHE A 63 -14.70 -19.37 -9.72
C PHE A 63 -15.54 -19.03 -8.48
N THR A 64 -15.07 -19.39 -7.30
CA THR A 64 -15.77 -19.08 -6.04
C THR A 64 -15.84 -17.58 -5.78
N LYS A 65 -16.95 -17.12 -5.21
CA LYS A 65 -17.08 -15.75 -4.73
C LYS A 65 -15.94 -15.43 -3.74
N PRO A 66 -15.28 -14.26 -3.87
CA PRO A 66 -14.18 -13.88 -2.99
C PRO A 66 -14.54 -13.99 -1.52
N LEU A 67 -13.52 -14.25 -0.69
CA LEU A 67 -13.65 -14.31 0.76
C LEU A 67 -14.07 -12.95 1.31
N THR A 68 -15.07 -12.92 2.20
CA THR A 68 -15.46 -11.69 2.92
C THR A 68 -14.85 -11.66 4.31
N LEU A 69 -14.83 -10.47 4.92
CA LEU A 69 -14.19 -10.27 6.23
C LEU A 69 -14.87 -11.06 7.35
N ASP A 70 -16.20 -11.21 7.30
CA ASP A 70 -16.98 -11.99 8.28
C ASP A 70 -16.65 -13.50 8.24
N GLU A 71 -16.04 -13.95 7.14
CA GLU A 71 -15.69 -15.35 6.92
C GLU A 71 -14.21 -15.62 7.18
N TYR A 72 -13.41 -14.57 7.34
CA TYR A 72 -11.99 -14.67 7.59
C TYR A 72 -11.71 -14.98 9.06
N GLN A 73 -10.89 -15.99 9.30
CA GLN A 73 -10.39 -16.34 10.63
C GLN A 73 -8.92 -15.97 10.75
N GLU A 74 -8.52 -15.40 11.89
CA GLU A 74 -7.12 -15.04 12.11
C GLU A 74 -6.23 -16.29 12.13
N GLY A 75 -5.12 -16.25 11.39
CA GLY A 75 -4.24 -17.41 11.20
C GLY A 75 -4.62 -18.29 10.00
N GLN A 76 -5.76 -18.06 9.35
CA GLN A 76 -6.18 -18.80 8.16
C GLN A 76 -5.26 -18.50 6.97
N GLU A 77 -4.84 -19.55 6.26
CA GLU A 77 -4.14 -19.39 4.99
C GLU A 77 -5.10 -18.95 3.88
N VAL A 78 -4.81 -17.80 3.27
CA VAL A 78 -5.61 -17.18 2.22
C VAL A 78 -4.74 -16.75 1.04
N PHE A 79 -5.36 -16.64 -0.12
CA PHE A 79 -4.69 -16.40 -1.40
C PHE A 79 -5.09 -15.04 -1.95
N ILE A 80 -4.17 -14.08 -1.89
CA ILE A 80 -4.37 -12.71 -2.40
C ILE A 80 -4.02 -12.68 -3.89
N VAL A 81 -4.95 -12.20 -4.70
CA VAL A 81 -4.80 -11.99 -6.13
C VAL A 81 -4.14 -10.64 -6.38
N ASN A 82 -2.93 -10.64 -6.95
CA ASN A 82 -2.23 -9.42 -7.34
C ASN A 82 -2.36 -9.20 -8.86
N THR A 83 -2.84 -8.03 -9.25
CA THR A 83 -2.98 -7.62 -10.65
C THR A 83 -1.76 -6.87 -11.18
N TYR A 84 -0.90 -6.31 -10.31
CA TYR A 84 0.34 -5.63 -10.70
C TYR A 84 1.51 -6.63 -10.72
N GLY A 85 1.87 -7.11 -11.91
CA GLY A 85 2.77 -8.27 -12.03
C GLY A 85 2.02 -9.55 -11.63
N PRO A 86 1.26 -10.16 -12.55
CA PRO A 86 0.27 -11.21 -12.26
C PRO A 86 0.82 -12.33 -11.38
N SER A 87 0.43 -12.33 -10.11
CA SER A 87 0.91 -13.28 -9.11
C SER A 87 -0.15 -13.51 -8.04
N ILE A 88 0.01 -14.60 -7.29
CA ILE A 88 -0.85 -14.91 -6.14
C ILE A 88 0.02 -14.97 -4.90
N TYR A 89 -0.34 -14.21 -3.87
CA TYR A 89 0.36 -14.24 -2.59
C TYR A 89 -0.37 -15.09 -1.57
N VAL A 90 0.36 -15.98 -0.91
CA VAL A 90 -0.17 -16.76 0.21
C VAL A 90 0.14 -16.02 1.51
N VAL A 91 -0.90 -15.72 2.28
CA VAL A 91 -0.82 -15.00 3.55
C VAL A 91 -1.56 -15.78 4.62
N ASN A 92 -0.99 -15.86 5.81
CA ASN A 92 -1.58 -16.55 6.97
C ASN A 92 -1.60 -15.68 8.23
N PHE A 93 -1.36 -14.38 8.11
CA PHE A 93 -1.36 -13.43 9.21
C PHE A 93 -2.19 -12.21 8.86
N LYS A 94 -2.89 -11.66 9.86
CA LYS A 94 -3.75 -10.50 9.67
C LYS A 94 -2.91 -9.23 9.52
N THR A 95 -3.15 -8.48 8.45
CA THR A 95 -2.55 -7.15 8.21
C THR A 95 -3.61 -6.18 7.70
N SER A 96 -3.34 -4.88 7.79
CA SER A 96 -4.18 -3.85 7.16
C SER A 96 -4.33 -4.09 5.65
N ALA A 97 -3.23 -4.43 4.96
CA ALA A 97 -3.22 -4.75 3.54
C ALA A 97 -4.09 -5.97 3.20
N LEU A 98 -4.07 -7.03 4.03
CA LEU A 98 -4.95 -8.19 3.84
C LEU A 98 -6.42 -7.79 4.00
N VAL A 99 -6.76 -7.01 5.03
CA VAL A 99 -8.13 -6.54 5.26
C VAL A 99 -8.63 -5.70 4.09
N GLU A 100 -7.79 -4.81 3.55
CA GLU A 100 -8.11 -4.02 2.36
C GLU A 100 -8.31 -4.89 1.11
N ALA A 101 -7.46 -5.89 0.92
CA ALA A 101 -7.60 -6.85 -0.18
C ALA A 101 -8.89 -7.67 -0.08
N ILE A 102 -9.27 -8.13 1.13
CA ILE A 102 -10.53 -8.82 1.40
C ILE A 102 -11.71 -7.91 1.04
N ASN A 103 -11.73 -6.68 1.54
CA ASN A 103 -12.80 -5.72 1.28
C ASN A 103 -12.91 -5.34 -0.21
N SER A 104 -11.80 -5.38 -0.93
CA SER A 104 -11.75 -5.12 -2.37
C SER A 104 -12.09 -6.36 -3.22
N GLY A 105 -12.32 -7.52 -2.60
CA GLY A 105 -12.71 -8.76 -3.29
C GLY A 105 -11.55 -9.47 -4.00
N PHE A 106 -10.30 -9.24 -3.60
CA PHE A 106 -9.10 -9.83 -4.20
C PHE A 106 -8.53 -11.01 -3.41
N VAL A 107 -9.32 -11.64 -2.54
CA VAL A 107 -8.85 -12.74 -1.68
C VAL A 107 -9.70 -13.99 -1.89
N GLN A 108 -9.03 -15.12 -2.04
CA GLN A 108 -9.63 -16.44 -2.20
C GLN A 108 -9.18 -17.41 -1.11
N ARG A 109 -9.95 -18.49 -0.97
CA ARG A 109 -9.69 -19.57 -0.01
C ARG A 109 -8.68 -20.60 -0.51
N ASP A 110 -8.47 -20.64 -1.82
CA ASP A 110 -7.54 -21.55 -2.47
C ASP A 110 -6.85 -20.92 -3.68
N ALA A 111 -5.73 -21.55 -4.06
CA ALA A 111 -4.92 -21.15 -5.19
C ALA A 111 -5.64 -21.32 -6.54
N GLU A 112 -6.50 -22.34 -6.71
CA GLU A 112 -7.14 -22.61 -8.00
C GLU A 112 -8.14 -21.51 -8.35
N ASN A 113 -9.02 -21.17 -7.40
CA ASN A 113 -9.96 -20.06 -7.54
C ASN A 113 -9.25 -18.71 -7.62
N ALA A 114 -8.12 -18.51 -6.92
CA ALA A 114 -7.29 -17.32 -7.10
C ALA A 114 -6.73 -17.20 -8.53
N LYS A 115 -6.25 -18.30 -9.12
CA LYS A 115 -5.78 -18.35 -10.51
C LYS A 115 -6.92 -18.07 -11.50
N LEU A 116 -8.08 -18.68 -11.28
CA LEU A 116 -9.26 -18.47 -12.13
C LEU A 116 -9.76 -17.03 -12.05
N GLN A 117 -9.81 -16.43 -10.85
CA GLN A 117 -10.16 -15.02 -10.67
C GLN A 117 -9.19 -14.09 -11.39
N LEU A 118 -7.88 -14.29 -11.23
CA LEU A 118 -6.86 -13.48 -11.89
C LEU A 118 -6.97 -13.58 -13.42
N LYS A 119 -7.15 -14.80 -13.94
CA LYS A 119 -7.36 -15.05 -15.36
C LYS A 119 -8.62 -14.37 -15.88
N ALA A 120 -9.71 -14.41 -15.12
CA ALA A 120 -10.96 -13.76 -15.47
C ALA A 120 -10.81 -12.23 -15.54
N LEU A 121 -10.15 -11.63 -14.56
CA LEU A 121 -9.88 -10.19 -14.52
C LEU A 121 -8.98 -9.75 -15.68
N SER A 122 -7.90 -10.48 -15.96
CA SER A 122 -7.02 -10.15 -17.09
C SER A 122 -7.73 -10.28 -18.43
N LYS A 123 -8.56 -11.32 -18.60
CA LYS A 123 -9.35 -11.52 -19.81
C LYS A 123 -10.36 -10.38 -20.05
N ILE A 124 -10.99 -9.84 -19.00
CA ILE A 124 -11.85 -8.64 -19.11
C ILE A 124 -11.06 -7.44 -19.65
N LEU A 125 -9.81 -7.28 -19.23
CA LEU A 125 -8.96 -6.17 -19.62
C LEU A 125 -8.28 -6.38 -21.00
N GLY A 126 -8.55 -7.50 -21.68
CA GLY A 126 -7.96 -7.84 -22.98
C GLY A 126 -6.54 -8.43 -22.90
N CYS A 127 -6.11 -8.88 -21.72
CA CYS A 127 -4.83 -9.54 -21.50
C CYS A 127 -5.01 -11.06 -21.39
N GLU A 128 -4.21 -11.83 -22.11
CA GLU A 128 -4.14 -13.29 -21.94
C GLU A 128 -3.01 -13.64 -20.98
N LEU A 129 -3.35 -14.35 -19.90
CA LEU A 129 -2.37 -14.91 -18.97
C LEU A 129 -2.18 -16.40 -19.27
N ASP A 130 -0.93 -16.82 -19.35
CA ASP A 130 -0.55 -18.23 -19.39
C ASP A 130 -0.93 -18.93 -18.07
N ASN A 131 -1.05 -20.26 -18.12
CA ASN A 131 -1.48 -21.05 -16.95
C ASN A 131 -0.41 -21.13 -15.84
N ASP A 132 0.83 -20.70 -16.10
CA ASP A 132 1.94 -20.71 -15.15
C ASP A 132 1.97 -19.46 -14.25
N LEU A 133 0.89 -19.28 -13.48
CA LEU A 133 0.81 -18.23 -12.47
C LEU A 133 1.64 -18.59 -11.24
N SER A 134 2.58 -17.69 -10.89
CA SER A 134 3.41 -17.83 -9.70
C SER A 134 2.59 -17.64 -8.43
N VAL A 135 2.69 -18.61 -7.52
CA VAL A 135 2.11 -18.58 -6.18
C VAL A 135 3.26 -18.44 -5.20
N VAL A 136 3.36 -17.30 -4.51
CA VAL A 136 4.48 -16.93 -3.64
C VAL A 136 3.98 -16.74 -2.22
N ARG A 137 4.65 -17.32 -1.21
CA ARG A 137 4.31 -17.05 0.19
C ARG A 137 4.87 -15.69 0.59
N LEU A 138 4.01 -14.81 1.10
CA LEU A 138 4.44 -13.47 1.50
C LEU A 138 5.38 -13.59 2.71
N GLY A 139 6.64 -13.18 2.55
CA GLY A 139 7.68 -13.27 3.58
C GLY A 139 8.83 -14.25 3.29
N GLU A 140 8.69 -15.13 2.29
CA GLU A 140 9.79 -15.96 1.79
C GLU A 140 10.20 -15.51 0.39
N GLU A 141 11.18 -14.61 0.30
CA GLU A 141 11.87 -14.37 -0.98
C GLU A 141 12.73 -15.60 -1.34
N PRO A 142 12.63 -16.12 -2.57
CA PRO A 142 13.56 -17.13 -3.04
C PRO A 142 14.98 -16.57 -3.05
N LYS A 143 15.87 -17.14 -2.24
CA LYS A 143 17.30 -16.86 -2.33
C LYS A 143 17.79 -17.34 -3.69
N GLU A 144 18.17 -16.41 -4.57
CA GLU A 144 18.84 -16.75 -5.81
C GLU A 144 20.08 -17.62 -5.53
N PRO A 145 20.32 -18.70 -6.30
CA PRO A 145 21.48 -19.55 -6.11
C PRO A 145 22.75 -18.79 -6.51
N LYS A 146 23.50 -18.30 -5.51
CA LYS A 146 24.80 -17.66 -5.70
C LYS A 146 25.77 -18.65 -6.38
N LYS A 147 26.09 -18.38 -7.66
CA LYS A 147 27.20 -19.03 -8.38
C LYS A 147 28.50 -18.83 -7.60
N ARG A 148 29.18 -19.95 -7.28
CA ARG A 148 30.52 -19.98 -6.68
C ARG A 148 31.55 -19.45 -7.67
N THR A 149 32.23 -18.35 -7.34
CA THR A 149 33.55 -18.02 -7.89
C THR A 149 34.59 -17.89 -6.76
N SER A 150 35.76 -18.44 -7.03
CA SER A 150 36.84 -18.81 -6.11
C SER A 150 37.72 -17.64 -5.62
N ARG A 151 37.97 -17.63 -4.29
CA ARG A 151 39.12 -17.12 -3.50
C ARG A 151 40.05 -16.02 -4.07
N LYS A 152 40.21 -14.94 -3.28
CA LYS A 152 41.52 -14.52 -2.73
C LYS A 152 41.35 -13.84 -1.36
N LYS A 153 42.17 -14.25 -0.38
CA LYS A 153 42.24 -13.77 1.01
C LYS A 153 42.98 -12.44 1.11
N THR A 154 42.50 -11.50 1.94
CA THR A 154 43.34 -10.79 2.93
C THR A 154 42.49 -10.28 4.12
N GLU A 155 42.96 -10.69 5.30
CA GLU A 155 42.82 -10.31 6.74
C GLU A 155 41.90 -9.16 7.23
N GLY A 156 41.26 -9.40 8.40
CA GLY A 156 40.22 -8.59 9.10
C GLY A 156 40.71 -7.39 9.94
N PRO A 157 40.00 -6.90 10.99
CA PRO A 157 39.17 -7.63 12.00
C PRO A 157 37.71 -7.11 12.16
N LYS A 158 36.69 -7.95 12.40
CA LYS A 158 36.15 -8.53 13.67
C LYS A 158 35.59 -7.52 14.71
N SER A 159 34.26 -7.49 14.82
CA SER A 159 33.49 -7.38 16.07
C SER A 159 32.24 -8.26 15.97
N GLU A 160 32.01 -9.04 17.01
CA GLU A 160 31.22 -10.27 17.10
C GLU A 160 30.22 -10.07 18.23
N ILE A 161 28.90 -10.15 17.98
CA ILE A 161 27.90 -10.35 19.04
C ILE A 161 26.86 -11.36 18.55
N THR A 162 26.74 -12.40 19.36
CA THR A 162 26.02 -13.66 19.15
C THR A 162 24.65 -13.59 19.82
N ILE A 163 23.64 -14.12 19.14
CA ILE A 163 22.30 -14.41 19.67
C ILE A 163 22.40 -15.65 20.55
N VAL A 164 21.80 -15.63 21.75
CA VAL A 164 21.61 -16.84 22.57
C VAL A 164 20.13 -16.97 22.96
N GLU A 165 19.66 -18.20 22.78
CA GLU A 165 18.36 -18.83 23.09
C GLU A 165 17.83 -18.64 24.52
N GLN A 166 16.53 -18.91 24.63
CA GLN A 166 15.67 -18.82 25.81
C GLN A 166 15.75 -20.02 26.78
N GLY A 167 15.35 -19.76 28.04
CA GLY A 167 14.62 -20.67 28.93
C GLY A 167 15.20 -20.80 30.35
N PRO A 168 14.45 -21.27 31.39
CA PRO A 168 13.00 -21.35 31.59
C PRO A 168 12.51 -20.73 32.94
N ILE A 169 11.19 -20.84 33.17
CA ILE A 169 10.36 -20.41 34.31
C ILE A 169 10.85 -20.99 35.65
N ASP A 170 10.79 -20.19 36.73
CA ASP A 170 10.64 -20.72 38.08
C ASP A 170 9.74 -19.86 38.98
N VAL A 171 8.94 -20.58 39.76
CA VAL A 171 7.92 -20.14 40.72
C VAL A 171 8.57 -19.66 42.01
N VAL A 172 8.14 -18.54 42.58
CA VAL A 172 8.25 -18.35 44.03
C VAL A 172 7.05 -17.59 44.59
N GLU A 173 6.36 -18.29 45.47
CA GLU A 173 5.27 -17.87 46.33
C GLU A 173 5.81 -17.12 47.55
N ASP A 174 4.97 -16.22 48.07
CA ASP A 174 4.83 -15.84 49.48
C ASP A 174 5.84 -14.88 50.15
N SER A 175 5.33 -13.71 50.55
CA SER A 175 5.56 -13.13 51.88
C SER A 175 4.58 -11.97 52.13
N LEU A 176 3.48 -12.32 52.78
CA LEU A 176 2.55 -11.41 53.46
C LEU A 176 3.21 -10.74 54.68
N SER A 177 2.89 -9.47 54.94
CA SER A 177 2.68 -8.98 56.32
C SER A 177 1.87 -7.67 56.34
N GLU A 178 0.60 -7.84 56.69
CA GLU A 178 -0.28 -7.02 57.53
C GLU A 178 -0.14 -5.49 57.58
N LYS A 179 -1.23 -4.80 57.24
CA LYS A 179 -1.96 -3.95 58.19
C LYS A 179 -3.45 -3.91 57.85
N ILE A 180 -4.23 -4.40 58.80
CA ILE A 180 -5.70 -4.42 58.82
C ILE A 180 -6.21 -3.00 59.02
N THR A 181 -7.10 -2.51 58.14
CA THR A 181 -8.11 -1.51 58.51
C THR A 181 -9.34 -1.66 57.61
N GLU A 182 -10.39 -2.21 58.23
CA GLU A 182 -11.83 -2.15 57.95
C GLU A 182 -12.36 -2.36 56.51
N GLU A 183 -12.98 -3.53 56.33
CA GLU A 183 -13.87 -3.89 55.22
C GLU A 183 -15.12 -2.99 55.16
N PRO A 184 -15.60 -2.60 53.97
CA PRO A 184 -17.02 -2.59 53.69
C PRO A 184 -17.41 -3.99 53.19
N LYS A 185 -18.20 -4.67 54.00
CA LYS A 185 -18.82 -5.96 53.71
C LYS A 185 -19.65 -5.86 52.42
N LEU A 186 -19.19 -6.45 51.31
CA LEU A 186 -20.00 -6.57 50.09
C LEU A 186 -21.07 -7.66 50.31
N THR A 187 -22.27 -7.20 50.63
CA THR A 187 -23.47 -8.02 50.58
C THR A 187 -23.97 -8.00 49.13
N VAL A 188 -24.02 -9.16 48.48
CA VAL A 188 -24.77 -9.30 47.21
C VAL A 188 -26.24 -9.08 47.54
N VAL A 189 -26.75 -7.89 47.24
CA VAL A 189 -28.18 -7.59 47.37
C VAL A 189 -28.87 -8.31 46.21
N GLN A 190 -29.79 -9.23 46.53
CA GLN A 190 -30.74 -9.78 45.60
C GLN A 190 -31.75 -8.67 45.23
N GLY A 191 -31.34 -7.76 44.36
CA GLY A 191 -32.11 -6.61 43.89
C GLY A 191 -32.33 -6.64 42.38
N THR A 192 -33.12 -5.70 41.89
CA THR A 192 -33.33 -5.45 40.46
C THR A 192 -32.04 -4.93 39.80
N ILE A 193 -31.96 -4.93 38.46
CA ILE A 193 -30.78 -4.41 37.72
C ILE A 193 -30.46 -2.97 38.13
N ASP A 194 -31.49 -2.17 38.38
CA ASP A 194 -31.38 -0.78 38.85
C ASP A 194 -30.71 -0.69 40.24
N ASP A 195 -31.00 -1.62 41.15
CA ASP A 195 -30.37 -1.67 42.48
C ASP A 195 -28.88 -2.03 42.38
N LEU A 196 -28.52 -2.88 41.42
CA LEU A 196 -27.15 -3.30 41.17
C LEU A 196 -26.33 -2.16 40.55
N TYR A 197 -26.89 -1.46 39.56
CA TYR A 197 -26.29 -0.25 38.99
C TYR A 197 -26.06 0.81 40.07
N ALA A 198 -27.08 1.13 40.86
CA ALA A 198 -26.99 2.10 41.96
C ALA A 198 -25.94 1.69 43.01
N SER A 199 -25.77 0.39 43.26
CA SER A 199 -24.75 -0.10 44.18
C SER A 199 -23.32 0.13 43.66
N PHE A 200 -23.09 0.00 42.35
CA PHE A 200 -21.78 0.24 41.75
C PHE A 200 -21.49 1.73 41.64
N GLU A 201 -22.48 2.54 41.27
CA GLU A 201 -22.35 3.99 41.23
C GLU A 201 -21.98 4.54 42.62
N TYR A 202 -22.65 4.07 43.68
CA TYR A 202 -22.33 4.44 45.05
C TYR A 202 -20.92 3.99 45.47
N GLN A 203 -20.51 2.77 45.11
CA GLN A 203 -19.16 2.26 45.40
C GLN A 203 -18.07 3.07 44.71
N ILE A 204 -18.29 3.50 43.47
CA ILE A 204 -17.37 4.36 42.73
C ILE A 204 -17.24 5.70 43.44
N GLN A 205 -18.35 6.35 43.80
CA GLN A 205 -18.34 7.66 44.47
C GLN A 205 -17.63 7.63 45.83
N GLN A 206 -17.79 6.54 46.58
CA GLN A 206 -17.21 6.37 47.92
C GLN A 206 -15.76 5.87 47.92
N ALA A 207 -15.20 5.51 46.76
CA ALA A 207 -13.82 5.07 46.69
C ALA A 207 -12.85 6.21 46.99
N THR A 208 -11.91 5.98 47.91
CA THR A 208 -10.91 6.96 48.35
C THR A 208 -9.51 6.67 47.80
N THR A 209 -9.29 5.50 47.19
CA THR A 209 -7.99 5.12 46.62
C THR A 209 -8.12 4.58 45.18
N PRO A 210 -7.12 4.80 44.32
CA PRO A 210 -7.11 4.28 42.94
C PRO A 210 -7.21 2.74 42.88
N GLU A 211 -6.60 2.02 43.82
CA GLU A 211 -6.62 0.56 43.86
C GLU A 211 -8.01 -0.01 44.17
N ALA A 212 -8.79 0.70 45.01
CA ALA A 212 -10.17 0.33 45.30
C ALA A 212 -11.06 0.51 44.06
N LEU A 213 -10.88 1.62 43.33
CA LEU A 213 -11.57 1.86 42.07
C LEU A 213 -11.29 0.77 41.03
N VAL A 214 -10.02 0.39 40.83
CA VAL A 214 -9.65 -0.65 39.86
C VAL A 214 -10.31 -2.00 40.18
N LYS A 215 -10.41 -2.35 41.47
CA LYS A 215 -11.14 -3.55 41.91
C LYS A 215 -12.63 -3.44 41.58
N ILE A 216 -13.28 -2.31 41.86
CA ILE A 216 -14.68 -2.08 41.50
C ILE A 216 -14.90 -2.23 39.99
N ARG A 217 -14.00 -1.66 39.16
CA ARG A 217 -14.04 -1.80 37.70
C ARG A 217 -13.98 -3.25 37.25
N SER A 218 -13.07 -4.03 37.80
CA SER A 218 -12.95 -5.45 37.47
C SER A 218 -14.24 -6.24 37.81
N VAL A 219 -14.94 -5.85 38.88
CA VAL A 219 -16.14 -6.53 39.35
C VAL A 219 -17.35 -6.21 38.47
N PHE A 220 -17.63 -4.93 38.17
CA PHE A 220 -18.77 -4.61 37.31
C PHE A 220 -18.50 -4.95 35.84
N SER A 221 -17.25 -4.93 35.36
CA SER A 221 -16.91 -5.32 33.98
C SER A 221 -17.05 -6.83 33.75
N ALA A 222 -16.87 -7.64 34.79
CA ALA A 222 -17.11 -9.08 34.74
C ALA A 222 -18.60 -9.43 34.93
N ASN A 223 -19.46 -8.44 35.15
CA ASN A 223 -20.87 -8.65 35.40
C ASN A 223 -21.66 -8.75 34.09
N GLY A 224 -22.16 -9.94 33.77
CA GLY A 224 -22.98 -10.19 32.59
C GLY A 224 -24.45 -9.74 32.69
N THR A 225 -24.86 -9.07 33.77
CA THR A 225 -26.26 -8.65 33.98
C THR A 225 -26.56 -7.20 33.60
N LEU A 226 -25.54 -6.34 33.54
CA LEU A 226 -25.68 -4.93 33.14
C LEU A 226 -25.64 -4.79 31.62
N SER A 227 -26.43 -3.89 31.06
CA SER A 227 -26.43 -3.54 29.64
C SER A 227 -25.20 -2.73 29.24
N ASP A 228 -24.93 -2.60 27.93
CA ASP A 228 -23.83 -1.79 27.41
C ASP A 228 -23.96 -0.32 27.81
N LYS A 229 -25.19 0.19 27.92
CA LYS A 229 -25.46 1.57 28.33
C LYS A 229 -25.04 1.79 29.78
N GLU A 230 -25.44 0.89 30.68
CA GLU A 230 -25.09 0.95 32.10
C GLU A 230 -23.58 0.78 32.33
N HIS A 231 -22.92 -0.06 31.54
CA HIS A 231 -21.46 -0.19 31.56
C HIS A 231 -20.77 1.11 31.14
N ASN A 232 -21.28 1.79 30.11
CA ASN A 232 -20.72 3.05 29.65
C ASN A 232 -20.90 4.16 30.68
N ASP A 233 -22.08 4.24 31.29
CA ASP A 233 -22.39 5.24 32.32
C ASP A 233 -21.51 5.02 33.58
N LEU A 234 -21.36 3.77 34.05
CA LEU A 234 -20.44 3.44 35.15
C LEU A 234 -18.97 3.68 34.82
N ASN A 235 -18.54 3.41 33.59
CA ASN A 235 -17.18 3.70 33.15
C ASN A 235 -16.90 5.22 33.12
N ALA A 236 -17.89 6.03 32.74
CA ALA A 236 -17.75 7.49 32.79
C ALA A 236 -17.58 7.98 34.25
N CYS A 237 -18.41 7.50 35.18
CA CYS A 237 -18.27 7.82 36.60
C CYS A 237 -16.93 7.34 37.19
N PHE A 238 -16.47 6.15 36.80
CA PHE A 238 -15.16 5.64 37.19
C PHE A 238 -14.02 6.58 36.74
N SER A 239 -14.05 7.02 35.48
CA SER A 239 -13.04 7.90 34.92
C SER A 239 -13.02 9.27 35.60
N GLU A 240 -14.19 9.84 35.87
CA GLU A 240 -14.31 11.11 36.61
C GLU A 240 -13.74 10.98 38.03
N LYS A 241 -14.09 9.91 38.74
CA LYS A 241 -13.59 9.67 40.10
C LYS A 241 -12.08 9.39 40.14
N LEU A 242 -11.55 8.66 39.17
CA LEU A 242 -10.12 8.39 39.08
C LEU A 242 -9.33 9.68 38.86
N ALA A 243 -9.85 10.60 38.04
CA ALA A 243 -9.26 11.92 37.82
C ALA A 243 -9.28 12.80 39.09
N GLU A 244 -10.29 12.65 39.97
CA GLU A 244 -10.30 13.32 41.29
C GLU A 244 -9.24 12.78 42.25
N LEU A 245 -9.03 11.46 42.26
CA LEU A 245 -8.16 10.78 43.23
C LEU A 245 -6.67 10.78 42.84
N ASP A 246 -6.35 10.85 41.55
CA ASP A 246 -4.97 10.89 41.06
C ASP A 246 -4.78 11.97 39.96
N PRO A 247 -4.67 13.24 40.36
CA PRO A 247 -4.44 14.35 39.42
C PRO A 247 -3.03 14.33 38.81
N GLU A 248 -2.05 13.60 39.37
CA GLU A 248 -0.67 13.57 38.86
C GLU A 248 -0.46 12.50 37.78
N GLN A 249 -1.21 11.39 37.78
CA GLN A 249 -1.25 10.44 36.65
C GLN A 249 -1.97 10.96 35.40
N HIS A 250 -2.57 12.15 35.46
CA HIS A 250 -3.18 12.84 34.32
C HIS A 250 -2.34 13.99 33.74
N THR A 251 -1.04 14.05 34.04
CA THR A 251 -0.10 14.61 33.06
C THR A 251 0.05 13.60 31.93
N PRO A 252 -0.28 13.94 30.68
CA PRO A 252 -0.30 12.97 29.60
C PRO A 252 1.14 12.51 29.34
N LYS A 253 1.52 11.37 29.91
CA LYS A 253 2.61 10.55 29.41
C LYS A 253 2.07 9.88 28.15
N ASN A 254 2.45 10.46 27.01
CA ASN A 254 2.26 9.91 25.67
C ASN A 254 3.00 8.58 25.51
N ASP A 255 2.51 7.51 26.13
CA ASP A 255 2.93 6.13 25.90
C ASP A 255 1.84 5.30 25.20
N SER A 256 0.85 5.96 24.61
CA SER A 256 -0.05 5.39 23.61
C SER A 256 -0.01 6.29 22.38
N GLY A 257 0.62 5.80 21.31
CA GLY A 257 0.91 6.50 20.06
C GLY A 257 -0.32 6.85 19.24
N GLU A 258 -1.20 7.71 19.76
CA GLU A 258 -2.11 8.50 18.93
C GLU A 258 -1.45 9.85 18.69
N LEU A 259 -0.72 9.96 17.57
CA LEU A 259 -0.42 11.28 17.02
C LEU A 259 -1.75 12.02 16.85
N SER A 260 -1.81 13.26 17.31
CA SER A 260 -3.01 14.06 17.12
C SER A 260 -3.38 14.10 15.63
N VAL A 261 -4.67 14.12 15.29
CA VAL A 261 -5.13 14.20 13.89
C VAL A 261 -4.46 15.37 13.14
N VAL A 262 -4.08 16.42 13.86
CA VAL A 262 -3.33 17.57 13.35
C VAL A 262 -1.89 17.20 12.99
N GLU A 263 -1.18 16.43 13.82
CA GLU A 263 0.18 15.94 13.54
C GLU A 263 0.20 14.89 12.43
N LEU A 264 -0.80 13.99 12.39
CA LEU A 264 -0.95 13.04 11.29
C LEU A 264 -1.16 13.76 9.94
N ARG A 265 -2.00 14.80 9.91
CA ARG A 265 -2.16 15.64 8.71
C ARG A 265 -0.88 16.35 8.32
N LYS A 266 -0.09 16.84 9.28
CA LYS A 266 1.21 17.47 9.00
C LYS A 266 2.19 16.46 8.40
N LEU A 267 2.31 15.28 8.98
CA LEU A 267 3.19 14.22 8.48
C LEU A 267 2.76 13.73 7.10
N GLN A 268 1.45 13.61 6.86
CA GLN A 268 0.93 13.28 5.54
C GLN A 268 1.32 14.34 4.51
N GLN A 269 1.13 15.63 4.84
CA GLN A 269 1.47 16.72 3.94
C GLN A 269 2.99 16.85 3.71
N GLU A 270 3.80 16.53 4.71
CA GLU A 270 5.26 16.45 4.59
C GLU A 270 5.68 15.29 3.67
N ALA A 271 5.09 14.11 3.83
CA ALA A 271 5.34 12.97 2.97
C ALA A 271 4.92 13.24 1.51
N GLU A 272 3.75 13.84 1.29
CA GLU A 272 3.28 14.27 -0.04
C GLU A 272 4.24 15.29 -0.67
N ASN A 273 4.75 16.25 0.11
CA ASN A 273 5.74 17.20 -0.35
C ASN A 273 7.09 16.53 -0.69
N MET A 274 7.53 15.54 0.08
CA MET A 274 8.75 14.78 -0.23
C MET A 274 8.62 14.05 -1.56
N ILE A 275 7.49 13.36 -1.78
CA ILE A 275 7.21 12.65 -3.05
C ILE A 275 7.15 13.63 -4.22
N TYR A 276 6.51 14.79 -4.02
CA TYR A 276 6.48 15.84 -5.03
C TYR A 276 7.90 16.34 -5.38
N GLN A 277 8.74 16.61 -4.38
CA GLN A 277 10.11 17.08 -4.59
C GLN A 277 10.99 16.05 -5.30
N GLU A 278 10.89 14.78 -4.92
CA GLU A 278 11.62 13.69 -5.58
C GLU A 278 11.26 13.59 -7.06
N ARG A 279 9.95 13.57 -7.35
CA ARG A 279 9.45 13.50 -8.73
C ARG A 279 9.78 14.74 -9.54
N LEU A 280 9.77 15.92 -8.93
CA LEU A 280 10.20 17.17 -9.57
C LEU A 280 11.67 17.13 -9.93
N ASN A 281 12.54 16.72 -9.02
CA ASN A 281 13.97 16.65 -9.25
C ASN A 281 14.32 15.68 -10.37
N ASP A 282 13.69 14.50 -10.38
CA ASP A 282 13.85 13.51 -11.44
C ASP A 282 13.37 14.05 -12.81
N LEU A 283 12.19 14.65 -12.88
CA LEU A 283 11.67 15.22 -14.14
C LEU A 283 12.53 16.38 -14.66
N VAL A 284 13.05 17.23 -13.76
CA VAL A 284 13.96 18.33 -14.12
C VAL A 284 15.30 17.81 -14.61
N ALA A 285 15.84 16.73 -14.02
CA ALA A 285 17.06 16.09 -14.50
C ALA A 285 16.86 15.52 -15.92
N ARG A 286 15.77 14.77 -16.13
CA ARG A 286 15.39 14.26 -17.46
C ARG A 286 15.18 15.36 -18.49
N ALA A 287 14.62 16.50 -18.08
CA ALA A 287 14.44 17.65 -18.97
C ALA A 287 15.78 18.23 -19.43
N LYS A 288 16.82 18.25 -18.58
CA LYS A 288 18.15 18.73 -18.95
C LYS A 288 18.90 17.77 -19.87
N GLU A 289 18.68 16.47 -19.70
CA GLU A 289 19.33 15.42 -20.49
C GLU A 289 18.65 15.12 -21.83
N ALA A 290 17.45 15.68 -22.06
CA ALA A 290 16.70 15.46 -23.29
C ALA A 290 17.50 15.86 -24.55
N ASN A 291 17.50 14.99 -25.55
CA ASN A 291 18.26 15.17 -26.80
C ASN A 291 17.42 15.82 -27.91
N SER A 292 16.11 15.95 -27.71
CA SER A 292 15.22 16.55 -28.69
C SER A 292 14.11 17.40 -28.05
N PRO A 293 13.55 18.38 -28.78
CA PRO A 293 12.39 19.13 -28.33
C PRO A 293 11.18 18.26 -28.00
N ALA A 294 10.98 17.15 -28.73
CA ALA A 294 9.88 16.24 -28.50
C ALA A 294 10.03 15.49 -27.16
N GLU A 295 11.24 15.04 -26.84
CA GLU A 295 11.57 14.35 -25.59
C GLU A 295 11.40 15.28 -24.38
N ALA A 296 11.88 16.52 -24.46
CA ALA A 296 11.72 17.52 -23.40
C ALA A 296 10.23 17.84 -23.14
N ASN A 297 9.43 18.01 -24.20
CA ASN A 297 8.00 18.32 -24.07
C ASN A 297 7.15 17.13 -23.62
N ALA A 298 7.58 15.89 -23.87
CA ALA A 298 6.87 14.70 -23.42
C ALA A 298 6.77 14.62 -21.88
N LEU A 299 7.71 15.24 -21.16
CA LEU A 299 7.77 15.22 -19.70
C LEU A 299 6.56 15.88 -19.03
N VAL A 300 5.88 16.81 -19.73
CA VAL A 300 4.67 17.47 -19.23
C VAL A 300 3.57 16.46 -18.90
N LYS A 301 3.49 15.34 -19.63
CA LYS A 301 2.51 14.27 -19.41
C LYS A 301 2.58 13.64 -18.01
N TYR A 302 3.75 13.68 -17.36
CA TYR A 302 3.91 13.14 -16.02
C TYR A 302 3.42 14.08 -14.91
N THR A 303 2.94 15.29 -15.26
CA THR A 303 2.50 16.33 -14.32
C THR A 303 1.00 16.64 -14.42
N THR A 304 0.19 15.74 -14.99
CA THR A 304 -1.26 15.95 -15.16
C THR A 304 -1.99 16.18 -13.84
N ALA A 305 -1.56 15.52 -12.77
CA ALA A 305 -2.12 15.65 -11.42
C ALA A 305 -1.57 16.85 -10.63
N TRP A 306 -0.60 17.59 -11.16
CA TRP A 306 0.03 18.71 -10.46
C TRP A 306 -0.74 20.02 -10.64
N THR A 307 -0.67 20.87 -9.62
CA THR A 307 -1.18 22.25 -9.72
C THR A 307 -0.31 23.08 -10.67
N GLU A 308 -0.84 24.22 -11.13
CA GLU A 308 -0.08 25.12 -12.02
C GLU A 308 1.22 25.63 -11.37
N GLU A 309 1.19 25.90 -10.07
CA GLU A 309 2.36 26.33 -9.30
C GLU A 309 3.41 25.23 -9.21
N GLN A 310 2.98 23.98 -8.98
CA GLN A 310 3.85 22.81 -8.95
C GLN A 310 4.49 22.50 -10.31
N ARG A 311 3.79 22.78 -11.42
CA ARG A 311 4.30 22.54 -12.78
C ARG A 311 5.34 23.58 -13.22
N LYS A 312 5.28 24.80 -12.67
CA LYS A 312 6.09 25.95 -13.08
C LYS A 312 7.61 25.69 -13.11
N PRO A 313 8.24 25.02 -12.13
CA PRO A 313 9.68 24.77 -12.16
C PRO A 313 10.08 23.83 -13.31
N LEU A 314 9.29 22.79 -13.57
CA LEU A 314 9.53 21.88 -14.69
C LEU A 314 9.38 22.59 -16.04
N MET A 315 8.32 23.40 -16.22
CA MET A 315 8.14 24.16 -17.47
C MET A 315 9.30 25.11 -17.73
N LYS A 316 9.84 25.75 -16.69
CA LYS A 316 11.03 26.59 -16.80
C LYS A 316 12.25 25.79 -17.27
N ALA A 317 12.46 24.58 -16.73
CA ALA A 317 13.55 23.70 -17.12
C ALA A 317 13.40 23.21 -18.58
N ILE A 318 12.20 22.79 -18.98
CA ILE A 318 11.90 22.38 -20.36
C ILE A 318 12.17 23.53 -21.33
N ASN A 319 11.62 24.72 -21.04
CA ASN A 319 11.82 25.90 -21.91
C ASN A 319 13.30 26.28 -22.04
N ALA A 320 14.07 26.20 -20.94
CA ALA A 320 15.51 26.43 -20.99
C ALA A 320 16.21 25.43 -21.91
N ARG A 321 15.88 24.13 -21.80
CA ARG A 321 16.45 23.10 -22.67
C ARG A 321 16.06 23.29 -24.14
N LEU A 322 14.83 23.70 -24.41
CA LEU A 322 14.38 23.96 -25.79
C LEU A 322 15.18 25.08 -26.46
N ILE A 323 15.54 26.12 -25.72
CA ILE A 323 16.41 27.19 -26.21
C ILE A 323 17.81 26.65 -26.52
N GLU A 324 18.39 25.86 -25.61
CA GLU A 324 19.71 25.23 -25.82
C GLU A 324 19.72 24.31 -27.07
N LEU A 325 18.68 23.51 -27.26
CA LEU A 325 18.56 22.63 -28.43
C LEU A 325 18.39 23.42 -29.74
N ASP A 326 17.68 24.54 -29.70
CA ASP A 326 17.55 25.45 -30.85
C ASP A 326 18.90 26.09 -31.20
N GLU A 327 19.69 26.49 -30.19
CA GLU A 327 21.05 27.01 -30.39
C GLU A 327 22.00 25.95 -30.98
N LEU A 328 21.97 24.71 -30.48
CA LEU A 328 22.77 23.61 -31.01
C LEU A 328 22.42 23.30 -32.47
N ASN A 329 21.12 23.26 -32.81
CA ASN A 329 20.67 23.03 -34.18
C ASN A 329 21.06 24.18 -35.14
N LYS A 330 21.12 25.43 -34.66
CA LYS A 330 21.61 26.57 -35.46
C LYS A 330 23.09 26.45 -35.80
N VAL A 331 23.91 25.90 -34.90
CA VAL A 331 25.34 25.71 -35.14
C VAL A 331 25.61 24.58 -36.15
N GLU A 332 24.76 23.54 -36.19
CA GLU A 332 24.94 22.39 -37.08
C GLU A 332 24.33 22.57 -38.49
N SER A 333 23.33 23.43 -38.67
CA SER A 333 22.53 23.46 -39.92
C SER A 333 22.80 24.63 -40.88
N GLU A 334 23.47 25.71 -40.45
CA GLU A 334 23.76 26.83 -41.35
C GLU A 334 25.25 26.87 -41.69
N PRO A 335 25.68 26.41 -42.89
CA PRO A 335 26.95 26.86 -43.41
C PRO A 335 26.93 28.40 -43.42
N PRO A 336 28.04 29.07 -43.04
CA PRO A 336 28.08 30.53 -42.94
C PRO A 336 27.49 31.16 -44.19
N SER A 337 26.71 32.24 -44.06
CA SER A 337 26.00 32.82 -45.21
C SER A 337 26.91 32.94 -46.43
N LEU A 338 26.37 32.74 -47.64
CA LEU A 338 27.16 32.78 -48.88
C LEU A 338 28.04 34.05 -48.98
N MET A 339 27.58 35.18 -48.45
CA MET A 339 28.35 36.42 -48.34
C MET A 339 29.61 36.30 -47.45
N VAL A 340 29.51 35.57 -46.33
CA VAL A 340 30.63 35.30 -45.42
C VAL A 340 31.61 34.31 -46.06
N GLN A 341 31.10 33.28 -46.76
CA GLN A 341 31.95 32.36 -47.53
C GLN A 341 32.74 33.11 -48.61
N ILE A 342 32.10 33.98 -49.37
CA ILE A 342 32.76 34.82 -50.39
C ILE A 342 33.85 35.70 -49.77
N LYS A 343 33.61 36.29 -48.60
CA LYS A 343 34.62 37.14 -47.92
C LYS A 343 35.82 36.35 -47.40
N ASN A 344 35.63 35.08 -47.05
CA ASN A 344 36.65 34.24 -46.46
C ASN A 344 37.31 33.27 -47.45
N ALA A 345 36.91 33.28 -48.73
CA ALA A 345 37.49 32.42 -49.76
C ALA A 345 39.03 32.51 -49.76
N ALA A 346 39.68 31.36 -49.74
CA ALA A 346 41.12 31.22 -49.59
C ALA A 346 41.88 31.55 -50.87
N ASP A 347 41.32 31.19 -52.03
CA ASP A 347 41.92 31.41 -53.34
C ASP A 347 40.89 31.73 -54.43
N LEU A 348 41.38 32.06 -55.63
CA LEU A 348 40.53 32.42 -56.77
C LEU A 348 39.63 31.24 -57.21
N THR A 349 40.09 30.00 -57.03
CA THR A 349 39.36 28.78 -57.43
C THR A 349 38.14 28.57 -56.55
N GLU A 350 38.29 28.74 -55.24
CA GLU A 350 37.19 28.67 -54.27
C GLU A 350 36.20 29.84 -54.50
N LEU A 351 36.71 31.04 -54.80
CA LEU A 351 35.87 32.18 -55.11
C LEU A 351 35.06 32.00 -56.40
N ASP A 352 35.63 31.40 -57.45
CA ASP A 352 34.94 31.10 -58.70
C ASP A 352 33.80 30.08 -58.49
N ALA A 353 34.00 29.07 -57.65
CA ALA A 353 32.95 28.12 -57.28
C ALA A 353 31.78 28.82 -56.57
N LEU A 354 32.08 29.72 -55.63
CA LEU A 354 31.06 30.51 -54.92
C LEU A 354 30.32 31.50 -55.84
N GLU A 355 30.96 31.98 -56.92
CA GLU A 355 30.31 32.85 -57.91
C GLU A 355 29.20 32.11 -58.68
N ILE A 356 29.40 30.82 -58.98
CA ILE A 356 28.37 29.95 -59.57
C ILE A 356 27.17 29.83 -58.61
N ASP A 357 27.44 29.66 -57.31
CA ASP A 357 26.40 29.58 -56.28
C ASP A 357 25.67 30.91 -56.05
N VAL A 358 26.29 32.05 -56.38
CA VAL A 358 25.60 33.36 -56.40
C VAL A 358 24.62 33.42 -57.56
N ALA A 359 25.00 32.93 -58.74
CA ALA A 359 24.15 32.94 -59.93
C ALA A 359 22.88 32.07 -59.76
N SER A 360 22.89 31.08 -58.87
CA SER A 360 21.70 30.28 -58.55
C SER A 360 20.75 30.95 -57.52
N ARG A 361 21.13 32.09 -56.91
CA ARG A 361 20.29 32.81 -55.93
C ARG A 361 19.22 33.68 -56.59
N HIS A 362 18.25 34.14 -55.78
CA HIS A 362 17.17 35.01 -56.25
C HIS A 362 17.71 36.31 -56.89
N PRO A 363 17.17 36.79 -58.03
CA PRO A 363 17.67 37.96 -58.74
C PRO A 363 17.87 39.21 -57.86
N ASP A 364 17.01 39.42 -56.86
CA ASP A 364 17.11 40.58 -55.96
C ASP A 364 18.36 40.60 -55.07
N ILE A 365 18.94 39.43 -54.75
CA ILE A 365 20.12 39.34 -53.87
C ILE A 365 21.44 39.17 -54.63
N GLN A 366 21.38 38.76 -55.90
CA GLN A 366 22.57 38.54 -56.75
C GLN A 366 23.48 39.78 -56.85
N PRO A 367 22.99 41.02 -57.08
CA PRO A 367 23.87 42.19 -57.23
C PRO A 367 24.72 42.46 -55.98
N LYS A 368 24.13 42.24 -54.80
CA LYS A 368 24.79 42.48 -53.51
C LYS A 368 25.87 41.43 -53.24
N LEU A 369 25.62 40.17 -53.56
CA LEU A 369 26.60 39.09 -53.43
C LEU A 369 27.72 39.22 -54.46
N MET A 370 27.39 39.54 -55.71
CA MET A 370 28.36 39.77 -56.78
C MET A 370 29.31 40.94 -56.44
N ALA A 371 28.81 42.00 -55.81
CA ALA A 371 29.67 43.09 -55.31
C ALA A 371 30.69 42.60 -54.26
N CYS A 372 30.33 41.61 -53.44
CA CYS A 372 31.27 40.98 -52.50
C CYS A 372 32.29 40.10 -53.22
N VAL A 373 31.88 39.35 -54.26
CA VAL A 373 32.78 38.54 -55.10
C VAL A 373 33.82 39.42 -55.76
N ILE A 374 33.39 40.51 -56.41
CA ILE A 374 34.30 41.46 -57.07
C ILE A 374 35.29 42.06 -56.07
N LYS A 375 34.83 42.40 -54.86
CA LYS A 375 35.70 42.93 -53.82
C LYS A 375 36.74 41.89 -53.38
N ARG A 376 36.33 40.66 -53.10
CA ARG A 376 37.24 39.59 -52.68
C ARG A 376 38.23 39.22 -53.78
N ARG A 377 37.78 39.16 -55.05
CA ARG A 377 38.62 38.86 -56.21
C ARG A 377 39.79 39.85 -56.30
N LYS A 378 39.50 41.15 -56.15
CA LYS A 378 40.55 42.19 -56.10
C LYS A 378 41.52 42.02 -54.94
N GLU A 379 41.02 41.64 -53.76
CA GLU A 379 41.87 41.37 -52.60
C GLU A 379 42.81 40.18 -52.87
N LEU A 380 42.29 39.08 -53.40
CA LEU A 380 43.09 37.88 -53.73
C LEU A 380 44.09 38.15 -54.88
N GLU A 381 43.68 38.87 -55.92
CA GLU A 381 44.57 39.30 -57.03
C GLU A 381 45.67 40.27 -56.57
N SER A 382 45.44 41.03 -55.49
CA SER A 382 46.46 41.90 -54.89
C SER A 382 47.43 41.16 -53.95
N MET A 383 47.07 39.94 -53.54
CA MET A 383 47.86 39.07 -52.66
C MET A 383 48.59 37.94 -53.40
N SER A 384 48.20 37.66 -54.65
CA SER A 384 48.92 36.81 -55.61
C SER A 384 49.98 37.62 -56.35
#